data_AF-A0A7Y0LBI5-F1
#
_entry.id   AF-A0A7Y0LBI5-F1
#
_cell.length_a   1.000
_cell.length_b   1.000
_cell.length_c   1.000
_cell.angle_alpha   90.00
_cell.angle_beta   90.00
_cell.angle_gamma   90.00
#
_symmetry.space_group_name_H-M   'P 1'
#
loop_
_entity.id
_entity.type
_entity.pdbx_description
1 polymer ?
#
loop_
_entity_poly.entity_id
_entity_poly.type
_entity_poly.pdbx_seq_one_letter_code
_entity_poly.pdbx_strand_id
1 'polypeptide(L)'
;MDSELILASAFRFEKERGQLDSFFESRLEDSGLSDKTVEEVAKLLTSYIKSHITSETELLSSALFALGKSYDSSNSKLYIEVMKNSQKTNPVACYQAAIALENTGVLVFPEGADVSKPTDFLRDINAYLGEHAL
;
A
#
# COMPACT_ATOMS: atom_id res chain seq x y z
N MET A 1 10.88 -10.66 1.21
CA MET A 1 10.10 -10.49 -0.03
C MET A 1 10.93 -9.62 -0.95
N ASP A 2 11.08 -10.01 -2.20
CA ASP A 2 11.75 -9.20 -3.22
C ASP A 2 10.73 -8.35 -4.01
N SER A 3 11.23 -7.51 -4.91
CA SER A 3 10.42 -6.61 -5.73
C SER A 3 9.48 -7.34 -6.68
N GLU A 4 9.89 -8.50 -7.21
CA GLU A 4 9.10 -9.27 -8.17
C GLU A 4 7.87 -9.87 -7.50
N LEU A 5 8.04 -10.46 -6.31
CA LEU A 5 6.96 -11.03 -5.53
C LEU A 5 5.98 -9.95 -5.02
N ILE A 6 6.47 -8.77 -4.66
CA ILE A 6 5.63 -7.61 -4.32
C ILE A 6 4.77 -7.20 -5.52
N LEU A 7 5.38 -7.05 -6.69
CA LEU A 7 4.65 -6.65 -7.90
C LEU A 7 3.61 -7.69 -8.30
N ALA A 8 3.97 -8.98 -8.29
CA ALA A 8 3.03 -10.06 -8.58
C ALA A 8 1.87 -10.11 -7.57
N SER A 9 2.08 -9.69 -6.33
CA SER A 9 1.00 -9.58 -5.34
C SER A 9 -0.07 -8.56 -5.76
N ALA A 10 0.32 -7.44 -6.36
CA ALA A 10 -0.63 -6.45 -6.90
C ALA A 10 -1.47 -7.06 -8.03
N PHE A 11 -0.84 -7.81 -8.94
CA PHE A 11 -1.53 -8.51 -10.03
C PHE A 11 -2.51 -9.56 -9.53
N ARG A 12 -2.19 -10.25 -8.42
CA ARG A 12 -3.11 -11.21 -7.81
C ARG A 12 -4.42 -10.55 -7.34
N PHE A 13 -4.34 -9.36 -6.75
CA PHE A 13 -5.53 -8.59 -6.34
C PHE A 13 -6.29 -8.04 -7.55
N GLU A 14 -5.59 -7.56 -8.58
CA GLU A 14 -6.24 -7.09 -9.82
C GLU A 14 -6.96 -8.23 -10.56
N LYS A 15 -6.39 -9.45 -10.55
CA LYS A 15 -7.04 -10.66 -11.10
C LYS A 15 -8.35 -10.98 -10.39
N GLU A 16 -8.35 -10.94 -9.05
CA GLU A 16 -9.56 -11.20 -8.24
C GLU A 16 -10.70 -10.25 -8.61
N ARG A 17 -10.36 -9.01 -8.97
CA ARG A 17 -11.32 -7.96 -9.36
C ARG A 17 -11.70 -8.01 -10.83
N GLY A 18 -11.15 -8.94 -11.62
CA GLY A 18 -11.36 -9.00 -13.08
C GLY A 18 -10.73 -7.83 -13.84
N GLN A 19 -9.65 -7.24 -13.31
CA GLN A 19 -8.97 -6.06 -13.86
C GLN A 19 -7.57 -6.36 -14.41
N LEU A 20 -7.15 -7.63 -14.45
CA LEU A 20 -5.81 -8.00 -14.89
C LEU A 20 -5.72 -8.07 -16.43
N ASP A 21 -4.73 -7.41 -17.01
CA ASP A 21 -4.37 -7.57 -18.42
C ASP A 21 -3.69 -8.93 -18.65
N SER A 22 -4.02 -9.58 -19.75
CA SER A 22 -3.34 -10.78 -20.29
C SER A 22 -1.80 -10.71 -20.26
N PHE A 23 -1.21 -9.53 -20.46
CA PHE A 23 0.24 -9.33 -20.40
C PHE A 23 0.82 -9.61 -18.99
N PHE A 24 0.04 -9.42 -17.94
CA PHE A 24 0.47 -9.60 -16.55
C PHE A 24 0.09 -10.98 -15.98
N GLU A 25 -0.74 -11.76 -16.67
CA GLU A 25 -1.13 -13.12 -16.24
C GLU A 25 0.08 -14.06 -16.17
N SER A 26 0.93 -14.06 -17.20
CA SER A 26 2.14 -14.90 -17.22
C SER A 26 3.10 -14.57 -16.07
N ARG A 27 3.26 -13.28 -15.74
CA ARG A 27 4.08 -12.85 -14.60
C ARG A 27 3.52 -13.32 -13.25
N LEU A 28 2.19 -13.38 -13.13
CA LEU A 28 1.55 -13.91 -11.92
C LEU A 28 1.77 -15.42 -11.81
N GLU A 29 1.69 -16.15 -12.92
CA GLU A 29 1.97 -17.59 -12.98
C GLU A 29 3.41 -17.92 -12.57
N ASP A 30 4.38 -17.23 -13.16
CA ASP A 30 5.81 -17.44 -12.87
C ASP A 30 6.18 -17.13 -11.41
N SER A 31 5.40 -16.29 -10.73
CA SER A 31 5.66 -15.88 -9.34
C SER A 31 5.27 -16.92 -8.28
N GLY A 32 4.51 -17.96 -8.65
CA GLY A 32 3.95 -18.92 -7.70
C GLY A 32 2.85 -18.36 -6.80
N LEU A 33 2.32 -17.16 -7.11
CA LEU A 33 1.17 -16.58 -6.41
C LEU A 33 -0.18 -16.93 -7.07
N SER A 34 -0.20 -17.50 -8.28
CA SER A 34 -1.43 -17.89 -8.98
C SER A 34 -2.34 -18.81 -8.15
N ASP A 35 -1.75 -19.75 -7.41
CA ASP A 35 -2.49 -20.73 -6.59
C ASP A 35 -2.83 -20.21 -5.19
N LYS A 36 -2.37 -19.02 -4.81
CA LYS A 36 -2.67 -18.43 -3.50
C LYS A 36 -3.98 -17.66 -3.54
N THR A 37 -4.68 -17.70 -2.41
CA THR A 37 -5.83 -16.83 -2.15
C THR A 37 -5.39 -15.38 -1.93
N VAL A 38 -6.29 -14.42 -2.16
CA VAL A 38 -6.00 -13.00 -1.87
C VAL A 38 -5.72 -12.78 -0.38
N GLU A 39 -6.33 -13.56 0.50
CA GLU A 39 -6.11 -13.54 1.94
C GLU A 39 -4.68 -13.98 2.31
N GLU A 40 -4.16 -15.02 1.65
CA GLU A 40 -2.78 -15.47 1.85
C GLU A 40 -1.78 -14.42 1.36
N VAL A 41 -2.02 -13.82 0.20
CA VAL A 41 -1.17 -12.74 -0.34
C VAL A 41 -1.21 -11.50 0.56
N ALA A 42 -2.39 -11.10 1.04
CA ALA A 42 -2.54 -10.00 1.99
C ALA A 42 -1.78 -10.26 3.30
N LYS A 43 -1.80 -11.50 3.81
CA LYS A 43 -1.01 -11.89 4.99
C LYS A 43 0.49 -11.76 4.74
N LEU A 44 0.99 -12.22 3.59
CA LEU A 44 2.41 -12.10 3.22
C LEU A 44 2.86 -10.63 3.20
N LEU A 45 2.10 -9.77 2.52
CA LEU A 45 2.38 -8.33 2.46
C LEU A 45 2.29 -7.66 3.84
N THR A 46 1.26 -7.99 4.63
CA THR A 46 1.09 -7.46 5.98
C THR A 46 2.28 -7.81 6.88
N SER A 47 2.73 -9.07 6.85
CA SER A 47 3.91 -9.51 7.60
C SER A 47 5.17 -8.78 7.15
N TYR A 48 5.35 -8.59 5.84
CA TYR A 48 6.47 -7.82 5.30
C TYR A 48 6.44 -6.36 5.77
N ILE A 49 5.32 -5.66 5.62
CA ILE A 49 5.18 -4.25 6.02
C ILE A 49 5.45 -4.08 7.51
N LYS A 50 4.86 -4.92 8.38
CA LYS A 50 5.07 -4.84 9.84
C LYS A 50 6.52 -5.03 10.25
N SER A 51 7.26 -5.91 9.58
CA SER A 51 8.69 -6.14 9.86
C SER A 51 9.60 -5.03 9.34
N HIS A 52 9.09 -4.15 8.47
CA HIS A 52 9.87 -3.10 7.79
C HIS A 52 9.32 -1.69 8.05
N ILE A 53 8.38 -1.54 8.99
CA ILE A 53 7.65 -0.28 9.22
C ILE A 53 8.56 0.89 9.63
N THR A 54 9.66 0.60 10.31
CA THR A 54 10.69 1.59 10.69
C THR A 54 11.85 1.64 9.71
N SER A 55 11.79 0.89 8.61
CA SER A 55 12.87 0.81 7.62
C SER A 55 12.73 1.90 6.55
N GLU A 56 13.86 2.39 6.06
CA GLU A 56 13.93 3.31 4.93
C GLU A 56 13.98 2.55 3.58
N THR A 57 13.51 1.29 3.55
CA THR A 57 13.58 0.47 2.34
C THR A 57 12.62 0.99 1.27
N GLU A 58 13.09 1.02 0.02
CA GLU A 58 12.27 1.41 -1.15
C GLU A 58 11.12 0.41 -1.39
N LEU A 59 11.30 -0.83 -0.96
CA LEU A 59 10.30 -1.89 -1.12
C LEU A 59 9.08 -1.72 -0.21
N LEU A 60 9.18 -0.94 0.88
CA LEU A 60 8.05 -0.66 1.75
C LEU A 60 6.91 0.05 1.00
N SER A 61 7.24 1.08 0.20
CA SER A 61 6.24 1.77 -0.65
C SER A 61 5.57 0.83 -1.65
N SER A 62 6.34 -0.06 -2.27
CA SER A 62 5.81 -1.03 -3.24
C SER A 62 4.90 -2.06 -2.56
N ALA A 63 5.24 -2.50 -1.35
CA ALA A 63 4.41 -3.41 -0.58
C ALA A 63 3.09 -2.77 -0.14
N LEU A 64 3.11 -1.49 0.24
CA LEU A 64 1.92 -0.71 0.57
C LEU A 64 1.02 -0.52 -0.65
N PHE A 65 1.61 -0.17 -1.79
CA PHE A 65 0.90 -0.10 -3.07
C PHE A 65 0.20 -1.43 -3.38
N ALA A 66 0.93 -2.54 -3.33
CA ALA A 66 0.40 -3.87 -3.60
C ALA A 66 -0.73 -4.24 -2.63
N LEU A 67 -0.54 -4.03 -1.32
CA LEU A 67 -1.57 -4.32 -0.32
C LEU A 67 -2.79 -3.41 -0.48
N GLY A 68 -2.60 -2.15 -0.87
CA GLY A 68 -3.67 -1.19 -1.15
C GLY A 68 -4.58 -1.61 -2.31
N LYS A 69 -4.12 -2.50 -3.20
CA LYS A 69 -4.96 -3.10 -4.26
C LYS A 69 -5.95 -4.14 -3.75
N SER A 70 -5.86 -4.54 -2.47
CA SER A 70 -6.89 -5.39 -1.84
C SER A 70 -8.19 -4.63 -1.53
N TYR A 71 -8.14 -3.29 -1.39
CA TYR A 71 -9.27 -2.46 -0.92
C TYR A 71 -9.86 -2.92 0.43
N ASP A 72 -9.12 -3.72 1.21
CA ASP A 72 -9.60 -4.27 2.48
C ASP A 72 -9.38 -3.31 3.65
N SER A 73 -10.50 -2.79 4.18
CA SER A 73 -10.55 -1.91 5.34
C SER A 73 -9.95 -2.50 6.63
N SER A 74 -9.78 -3.83 6.72
CA SER A 74 -9.14 -4.49 7.86
C SER A 74 -7.68 -4.04 8.08
N ASN A 75 -7.03 -3.54 7.02
CA ASN A 75 -5.66 -3.04 7.04
C ASN A 75 -5.51 -1.57 7.45
N SER A 76 -6.61 -0.84 7.69
CA SER A 76 -6.57 0.61 7.93
C SER A 76 -5.65 1.03 9.08
N LYS A 77 -5.62 0.25 10.17
CA LYS A 77 -4.73 0.50 11.31
C LYS A 77 -3.25 0.40 10.92
N LEU A 78 -2.90 -0.56 10.05
CA LEU A 78 -1.55 -0.73 9.56
C LEU A 78 -1.12 0.46 8.70
N TYR A 79 -2.00 0.95 7.82
CA TYR A 79 -1.70 2.13 6.98
C TYR A 79 -1.46 3.37 7.83
N ILE A 80 -2.30 3.61 8.84
CA ILE A 80 -2.12 4.73 9.78
C ILE A 80 -0.80 4.59 10.55
N GLU A 81 -0.46 3.39 11.02
CA GLU A 81 0.79 3.13 11.72
C GLU A 81 2.00 3.44 10.83
N VAL A 82 1.95 3.03 9.55
CA VAL A 82 3.01 3.33 8.58
C VAL A 82 3.12 4.83 8.34
N MET A 83 2.01 5.56 8.12
CA MET A 83 2.04 7.01 7.96
C MET A 83 2.71 7.71 9.16
N LYS A 84 2.37 7.31 10.39
CA LYS A 84 2.97 7.86 11.62
C LYS A 84 4.48 7.63 11.70
N ASN A 85 4.96 6.46 11.26
CA ASN A 85 6.39 6.09 11.33
C ASN A 85 7.21 6.64 10.17
N SER A 86 6.62 6.72 8.96
CA SER A 86 7.34 7.03 7.73
C SER A 86 7.31 8.52 7.34
N GLN A 87 6.45 9.34 7.94
CA GLN A 87 6.29 10.78 7.60
C GLN A 87 7.60 11.60 7.58
N LYS A 88 8.64 11.21 8.34
CA LYS A 88 9.92 11.93 8.41
C LYS A 88 11.06 11.26 7.66
N THR A 89 11.02 9.94 7.51
CA THR A 89 12.15 9.13 7.03
C THR A 89 11.88 8.52 5.65
N ASN A 90 10.62 8.28 5.30
CA ASN A 90 10.23 7.69 4.03
C ASN A 90 8.91 8.29 3.50
N PRO A 91 8.96 9.50 2.90
CA PRO A 91 7.77 10.19 2.38
C PRO A 91 7.00 9.38 1.34
N VAL A 92 7.68 8.54 0.54
CA VAL A 92 7.05 7.72 -0.48
C VAL A 92 6.22 6.60 0.15
N ALA A 93 6.74 5.92 1.18
CA ALA A 93 5.96 4.96 1.95
C ALA A 93 4.79 5.63 2.68
N CYS A 94 5.00 6.83 3.23
CA CYS A 94 3.94 7.61 3.85
C CYS A 94 2.79 7.90 2.86
N TYR A 95 3.12 8.37 1.66
CA TYR A 95 2.16 8.61 0.58
C TYR A 95 1.43 7.33 0.15
N GLN A 96 2.16 6.23 -0.07
CA GLN A 96 1.53 4.98 -0.49
C GLN A 96 0.61 4.39 0.60
N ALA A 97 0.92 4.59 1.88
CA ALA A 97 0.03 4.23 2.97
C ALA A 97 -1.25 5.08 2.98
N ALA A 98 -1.14 6.39 2.71
CA ALA A 98 -2.30 7.27 2.57
C ALA A 98 -3.21 6.84 1.41
N ILE A 99 -2.65 6.58 0.23
CA ILE A 99 -3.40 6.08 -0.94
C ILE A 99 -4.05 4.71 -0.65
N ALA A 100 -3.31 3.80 -0.01
CA ALA A 100 -3.87 2.50 0.39
C ALA A 100 -5.05 2.65 1.35
N LEU A 101 -5.01 3.65 2.24
CA LEU A 101 -6.13 3.98 3.12
C LEU A 101 -7.30 4.60 2.35
N GLU A 102 -7.05 5.47 1.38
CA GLU A 102 -8.10 6.03 0.51
C GLU A 102 -8.83 4.97 -0.31
N ASN A 103 -8.12 3.95 -0.77
CA ASN A 103 -8.74 2.80 -1.43
C ASN A 103 -9.75 2.07 -0.54
N THR A 104 -9.73 2.26 0.79
CA THR A 104 -10.74 1.68 1.70
C THR A 104 -11.97 2.57 1.87
N GLY A 105 -12.02 3.74 1.21
CA GLY A 105 -13.12 4.70 1.28
C GLY A 105 -12.92 5.83 2.29
N VAL A 106 -11.72 5.97 2.87
CA VAL A 106 -11.37 7.04 3.81
C VAL A 106 -10.81 8.23 3.04
N LEU A 107 -11.23 9.46 3.37
CA LEU A 107 -10.67 10.66 2.73
C LEU A 107 -9.43 11.11 3.50
N VAL A 108 -8.25 11.06 2.88
CA VAL A 108 -6.99 11.58 3.44
C VAL A 108 -6.59 12.87 2.74
N PHE A 109 -6.72 12.91 1.41
CA PHE A 109 -6.44 14.08 0.58
C PHE A 109 -7.75 14.81 0.26
N PRO A 110 -7.89 16.09 0.61
CA PRO A 110 -9.07 16.87 0.25
C PRO A 110 -9.18 17.03 -1.27
N GLU A 111 -10.40 17.30 -1.77
CA GLU A 111 -10.62 17.57 -3.19
C GLU A 111 -9.71 18.71 -3.68
N GLY A 112 -8.98 18.46 -4.77
CA GLY A 112 -8.04 19.42 -5.35
C GLY A 112 -6.68 19.49 -4.67
N ALA A 113 -6.34 18.55 -3.78
CA ALA A 113 -5.00 18.44 -3.21
C ALA A 113 -3.93 18.29 -4.31
N ASP A 114 -2.85 19.07 -4.19
CA ASP A 114 -1.66 18.91 -5.01
C ASP A 114 -0.72 17.89 -4.36
N VAL A 115 -0.65 16.70 -4.96
CA VAL A 115 0.23 15.61 -4.48
C VAL A 115 1.51 15.47 -5.31
N SER A 116 1.85 16.49 -6.10
CA SER A 116 3.04 16.45 -6.98
C SER A 116 4.37 16.54 -6.23
N LYS A 117 4.39 17.11 -5.02
CA LYS A 117 5.60 17.26 -4.20
C LYS A 117 5.43 16.63 -2.82
N PRO A 118 6.50 16.06 -2.26
CA PRO A 118 6.49 15.52 -0.91
C PRO A 118 6.01 16.50 0.16
N THR A 119 6.36 17.76 0.07
CA THR A 119 5.93 18.78 1.05
C THR A 119 4.42 18.96 1.09
N ASP A 120 3.75 18.85 -0.06
CA ASP A 120 2.32 19.13 -0.18
C ASP A 120 1.50 17.94 0.30
N PHE A 121 1.79 16.72 -0.16
CA PHE A 121 1.08 15.54 0.36
C PHE A 121 1.38 15.29 1.84
N LEU A 122 2.59 15.58 2.34
CA LEU A 122 2.90 15.40 3.77
C LEU A 122 2.12 16.38 4.65
N ARG A 123 1.84 17.60 4.18
CA ARG A 123 0.97 18.54 4.90
C ARG A 123 -0.41 17.93 5.13
N ASP A 124 -1.00 17.38 4.09
CA ASP A 124 -2.38 16.87 4.13
C ASP A 124 -2.45 15.57 4.96
N ILE A 125 -1.47 14.67 4.80
CA ILE A 125 -1.34 13.48 5.68
C ILE A 125 -1.18 13.88 7.14
N ASN A 126 -0.36 14.89 7.44
CA ASN A 126 -0.17 15.35 8.82
C ASN A 126 -1.42 16.00 9.42
N ALA A 127 -2.21 16.70 8.61
CA ALA A 127 -3.52 17.21 9.03
C ALA A 127 -4.46 16.05 9.38
N TYR A 128 -4.59 15.06 8.49
CA TYR A 128 -5.38 13.85 8.73
C TYR A 128 -4.94 13.11 10.00
N LEU A 129 -3.63 12.89 10.18
CA LEU A 129 -3.09 12.24 11.37
C LEU A 129 -3.37 13.03 12.65
N GLY A 130 -3.39 14.36 12.59
CA GLY A 130 -3.69 15.24 13.73
C GLY A 130 -5.14 15.16 14.17
N GLU A 131 -6.08 15.01 13.24
CA GLU A 131 -7.51 14.87 13.52
C GLU A 131 -7.88 13.46 14.01
N HIS A 132 -7.05 12.45 13.71
CA HIS A 132 -7.35 11.04 13.96
C HIS A 132 -6.32 10.38 14.92
N ALA A 133 -5.61 11.19 15.69
CA ALA A 133 -4.77 10.75 16.79
C ALA A 133 -5.63 10.32 18.00
N LEU A 134 -6.09 9.06 17.98
CA LEU A 134 -6.49 8.31 19.16
C LEU A 134 -5.32 7.45 19.66
#